data_AF-A0AA89BRB1-F1
#
_entry.id   AF-A0AA89BRB1-F1
#
_cell.length_a   1.000
_cell.length_b   1.000
_cell.length_c   1.000
_cell.angle_alpha   90.00
_cell.angle_beta   90.00
_cell.angle_gamma   90.00
#
_symmetry.space_group_name_H-M   'P 1'
#
loop_
_entity.id
_entity.type
_entity.pdbx_description
1 polymer ?
#
loop_
_entity_poly.entity_id
_entity_poly.type
_entity_poly.pdbx_seq_one_letter_code
_entity_poly.pdbx_strand_id
1 'polypeptide(L)'
;GASFQLIKSLKTFHAAEQYCVSHGGHLASIHSAQENQAVYNLCHAVGKNCWIGFEKRGSSYSWTDGSTSSYKNFISGEPDNWHGLEGCAVLKVDSRYHGQWSDQACDASYDHSYFVCKLQNTGGSQTGNVHSTQSHGSQSSASKLSIRGNHFMYNGHRIFLSGINKAWEQYAYDFGNNQYSNVRSKYNHVLQQIQQSGGNSVRIWVHIDGQSSPKFDGSGHVTATDNSGTLISDLRTLLHDARSHNVFVFLTLWNGAAKSNSHNRLDGLIKDTNKLQSYLNHALIPMVKALKNEPALGGWDIMNEPEGEMKPDIYSSDPCHDTRILHNSGAGWEGKLYTAQEIQRFVNWQADAIKRTDPSALVTVGAWSGRVNTDHFGYHNYYKDSCLVKSGGKQMGTLSFYQVHSYAWQGHFGSDSPFKILLKKHKFSDLGLNKPLVIGEYREKDGGGMSINQLYDYAYNNGYAGGWGWSQTDGNMANLMKGMQHVKNYHNQAQGGTVKISI
;
A
#
# COMPACT_ATOMS: atom_id res chain seq x y z
N GLY A 1 -2.63 -18.79 -33.23
CA GLY A 1 -3.67 -19.22 -32.28
C GLY A 1 -3.14 -19.12 -30.87
N ALA A 2 -4.00 -19.02 -29.86
CA ALA A 2 -3.59 -18.96 -28.45
C ALA A 2 -2.72 -20.16 -28.07
N SER A 3 -1.68 -19.94 -27.26
CA SER A 3 -0.73 -20.98 -26.85
C SER A 3 -1.12 -21.53 -25.47
N PHE A 4 -1.43 -22.83 -25.38
CA PHE A 4 -1.67 -23.52 -24.10
C PHE A 4 -0.38 -24.15 -23.59
N GLN A 5 -0.05 -23.91 -22.32
CA GLN A 5 1.16 -24.43 -21.69
C GLN A 5 0.84 -25.12 -20.36
N LEU A 6 1.21 -26.39 -20.25
CA LEU A 6 1.11 -27.16 -18.99
C LEU A 6 2.23 -26.78 -18.02
N ILE A 7 1.87 -26.50 -16.77
CA ILE A 7 2.79 -26.24 -15.68
C ILE A 7 2.73 -27.39 -14.67
N LYS A 8 3.86 -28.08 -14.50
CA LYS A 8 4.01 -29.27 -13.62
C LYS A 8 4.38 -28.87 -12.18
N SER A 9 3.60 -27.98 -11.58
CA SER A 9 3.77 -27.52 -10.20
C SER A 9 2.44 -27.65 -9.46
N LEU A 10 2.47 -28.26 -8.28
CA LEU A 10 1.28 -28.43 -7.43
C LEU A 10 0.94 -27.10 -6.75
N LYS A 11 -0.24 -26.55 -7.05
CA LYS A 11 -0.72 -25.27 -6.50
C LYS A 11 -2.23 -25.33 -6.24
N THR A 12 -2.70 -24.52 -5.29
CA THR A 12 -4.12 -24.16 -5.20
C THR A 12 -4.54 -23.38 -6.44
N PHE A 13 -5.84 -23.28 -6.70
CA PHE A 13 -6.37 -22.62 -7.89
C PHE A 13 -5.87 -21.18 -8.03
N HIS A 14 -6.02 -20.36 -6.98
CA HIS A 14 -5.62 -18.95 -7.05
C HIS A 14 -4.10 -18.78 -7.16
N ALA A 15 -3.32 -19.68 -6.56
CA ALA A 15 -1.87 -19.68 -6.74
C ALA A 15 -1.45 -20.09 -8.16
N ALA A 16 -2.21 -20.96 -8.82
CA ALA A 16 -2.03 -21.34 -10.21
C ALA A 16 -2.41 -20.20 -11.18
N GLU A 17 -3.52 -19.50 -10.92
CA GLU A 17 -3.91 -18.29 -11.65
C GLU A 17 -2.85 -17.19 -11.54
N GLN A 18 -2.38 -16.91 -10.32
CA GLN A 18 -1.29 -15.96 -10.09
C GLN A 18 -0.03 -16.32 -10.88
N TYR A 19 0.30 -17.62 -10.98
CA TYR A 19 1.41 -18.07 -11.80
C TYR A 19 1.16 -17.78 -13.28
N CYS A 20 0.02 -18.13 -13.84
CA CYS A 20 -0.24 -17.88 -15.26
C CYS A 20 -0.24 -16.39 -15.60
N VAL A 21 -0.82 -15.55 -14.73
CA VAL A 21 -0.78 -14.08 -14.83
C VAL A 21 0.65 -13.57 -14.83
N SER A 22 1.50 -14.07 -13.92
CA SER A 22 2.91 -13.66 -13.87
C SER A 22 3.73 -14.12 -15.09
N HIS A 23 3.19 -15.00 -15.94
CA HIS A 23 3.85 -15.52 -17.14
C HIS A 23 3.17 -15.06 -18.43
N GLY A 24 2.38 -13.98 -18.39
CA GLY A 24 1.80 -13.35 -19.59
C GLY A 24 0.56 -14.04 -20.15
N GLY A 25 -0.16 -14.77 -19.30
CA GLY A 25 -1.42 -15.40 -19.65
C GLY A 25 -2.37 -15.45 -18.45
N HIS A 26 -3.32 -16.37 -18.50
CA HIS A 26 -4.19 -16.72 -17.37
C HIS A 26 -4.31 -18.24 -17.30
N LEU A 27 -4.89 -18.80 -16.25
CA LEU A 27 -5.36 -20.18 -16.34
C LEU A 27 -6.24 -20.33 -17.58
N ALA A 28 -6.13 -21.49 -18.22
CA ALA A 28 -6.64 -21.67 -19.56
C ALA A 28 -8.15 -21.42 -19.63
N SER A 29 -8.54 -20.42 -20.43
CA SER A 29 -9.90 -20.24 -20.89
C SER A 29 -10.18 -21.14 -22.09
N ILE A 30 -11.29 -21.87 -22.06
CA ILE A 30 -11.64 -22.88 -23.07
C ILE A 30 -12.94 -22.47 -23.75
N HIS A 31 -12.84 -22.06 -25.02
CA HIS A 31 -13.97 -21.48 -25.76
C HIS A 31 -14.54 -22.42 -26.83
N SER A 32 -13.98 -23.63 -26.99
CA SER A 32 -14.46 -24.62 -27.95
C SER A 32 -14.05 -26.04 -27.56
N ALA A 33 -14.68 -27.03 -28.20
CA ALA A 33 -14.30 -28.44 -28.04
C ALA A 33 -12.86 -28.72 -28.47
N GLN A 34 -12.36 -28.00 -29.48
CA GLN A 34 -10.98 -28.13 -29.95
C GLN A 34 -9.98 -27.61 -28.92
N GLU A 35 -10.26 -26.46 -28.29
CA GLU A 35 -9.45 -25.96 -27.18
C GLU A 35 -9.50 -26.91 -25.98
N ASN A 36 -10.68 -27.46 -25.66
CA ASN A 36 -10.82 -28.44 -24.58
C ASN A 36 -9.96 -29.68 -24.83
N GLN A 37 -9.99 -30.20 -26.06
CA GLN A 37 -9.17 -31.35 -26.45
C GLN A 37 -7.68 -31.04 -26.35
N ALA A 38 -7.24 -29.82 -26.72
CA ALA A 38 -5.85 -29.41 -26.61
C ALA A 38 -5.38 -29.38 -25.14
N VAL A 39 -6.18 -28.80 -24.24
CA VAL A 39 -5.89 -28.77 -22.79
C VAL A 39 -5.93 -30.19 -22.20
N TYR A 40 -6.91 -31.02 -22.57
CA TYR A 40 -6.98 -32.42 -22.15
C TYR A 40 -5.72 -33.20 -22.56
N ASN A 41 -5.27 -33.08 -23.80
CA ASN A 41 -4.08 -33.80 -24.29
C ASN A 41 -2.82 -33.44 -23.47
N LEU A 42 -2.66 -32.17 -23.10
CA LEU A 42 -1.55 -31.71 -22.24
C LEU A 42 -1.59 -32.39 -20.87
N CYS A 43 -2.74 -32.38 -20.21
CA CYS A 43 -2.91 -32.93 -18.87
C CYS A 43 -2.86 -34.46 -18.85
N HIS A 44 -3.50 -35.10 -19.83
CA HIS A 44 -3.51 -36.54 -20.00
C HIS A 44 -2.09 -37.09 -20.25
N ALA A 45 -1.23 -36.36 -20.98
CA ALA A 45 0.16 -36.74 -21.22
C ALA A 45 1.00 -36.91 -19.92
N VAL A 46 0.57 -36.32 -18.81
CA VAL A 46 1.20 -36.49 -17.49
C VAL A 46 0.33 -37.26 -16.49
N GLY A 47 -0.85 -37.74 -16.91
CA GLY A 47 -1.77 -38.48 -16.07
C GLY A 47 -2.26 -37.71 -14.83
N LYS A 48 -2.32 -36.38 -14.89
CA LYS A 48 -2.78 -35.52 -13.79
C LYS A 48 -3.93 -34.63 -14.25
N ASN A 49 -4.91 -34.46 -13.37
CA ASN A 49 -5.94 -33.43 -13.52
C ASN A 49 -5.28 -32.04 -13.53
N CYS A 50 -5.95 -31.05 -14.10
CA CYS A 50 -5.39 -29.70 -14.22
C CYS A 50 -6.40 -28.62 -13.87
N TRP A 51 -5.95 -27.57 -13.16
CA TRP A 51 -6.73 -26.34 -13.09
C TRP A 51 -6.86 -25.68 -14.47
N ILE A 52 -8.05 -25.17 -14.73
CA ILE A 52 -8.41 -24.32 -15.87
C ILE A 52 -9.08 -23.06 -15.34
N GLY A 53 -9.12 -21.97 -16.11
CA GLY A 53 -9.43 -20.64 -15.56
C GLY A 53 -10.91 -20.37 -15.33
N PHE A 54 -11.72 -21.33 -14.88
CA PHE A 54 -13.16 -21.14 -14.69
C PHE A 54 -13.53 -21.20 -13.21
N GLU A 55 -14.02 -20.10 -12.66
CA GLU A 55 -14.35 -19.99 -11.24
C GLU A 55 -15.73 -19.39 -11.00
N LYS A 56 -16.35 -19.76 -9.88
CA LYS A 56 -17.63 -19.24 -9.41
C LYS A 56 -17.44 -17.85 -8.78
N ARG A 57 -18.05 -16.84 -9.39
CA ARG A 57 -18.14 -15.46 -8.87
C ARG A 57 -19.59 -15.12 -8.58
N GLY A 58 -19.96 -15.10 -7.29
CA GLY A 58 -21.35 -14.95 -6.87
C GLY A 58 -22.17 -16.18 -7.25
N SER A 59 -23.20 -16.02 -8.09
CA SER A 59 -24.08 -17.11 -8.52
C SER A 59 -23.74 -17.70 -9.91
N SER A 60 -22.66 -17.25 -10.55
CA SER A 60 -22.29 -17.70 -11.91
C SER A 60 -20.80 -18.05 -12.01
N TYR A 61 -20.46 -18.88 -13.00
CA TYR A 61 -19.06 -19.17 -13.34
C TYR A 61 -18.57 -18.20 -14.42
N SER A 62 -17.31 -17.77 -14.29
CA SER A 62 -16.65 -16.82 -15.19
C SER A 62 -15.20 -17.23 -15.43
N TRP A 63 -14.66 -16.88 -16.61
CA TRP A 63 -13.25 -17.10 -16.92
C TRP A 63 -12.36 -16.07 -16.21
N THR A 64 -11.21 -16.51 -15.69
CA THR A 64 -10.27 -15.69 -14.92
C THR A 64 -9.57 -14.63 -15.79
N ASP A 65 -9.45 -14.87 -17.09
CA ASP A 65 -8.99 -13.91 -18.10
C ASP A 65 -10.06 -12.87 -18.50
N GLY A 66 -11.26 -12.96 -17.94
CA GLY A 66 -12.38 -12.08 -18.23
C GLY A 66 -13.06 -12.35 -19.57
N SER A 67 -12.66 -13.41 -20.30
CA SER A 67 -13.31 -13.76 -21.55
C SER A 67 -14.75 -14.21 -21.31
N THR A 68 -15.57 -14.11 -22.36
CA THR A 68 -16.93 -14.63 -22.34
C THR A 68 -17.04 -15.77 -23.34
N SER A 69 -17.61 -16.89 -22.89
CA SER A 69 -17.93 -18.04 -23.75
C SER A 69 -19.11 -18.79 -23.17
N SER A 70 -19.97 -19.30 -24.05
CA SER A 70 -21.06 -20.22 -23.70
C SER A 70 -20.59 -21.68 -23.61
N TYR A 71 -19.36 -21.99 -24.05
CA TYR A 71 -18.82 -23.34 -23.99
C TYR A 71 -18.61 -23.78 -22.55
N LYS A 72 -19.22 -24.91 -22.17
CA LYS A 72 -19.07 -25.57 -20.88
C LYS A 72 -18.94 -27.06 -21.11
N ASN A 73 -18.06 -27.71 -20.36
CA ASN A 73 -17.84 -29.16 -20.47
C ASN A 73 -17.77 -29.83 -19.09
N PHE A 74 -18.65 -29.45 -18.17
CA PHE A 74 -18.74 -30.11 -16.87
C PHE A 74 -19.20 -31.59 -17.01
N ILE A 75 -18.80 -32.43 -16.06
CA ILE A 75 -19.31 -33.79 -15.89
C ILE A 75 -20.82 -33.71 -15.58
N SER A 76 -21.58 -34.72 -15.97
CA SER A 76 -23.00 -34.78 -15.63
C SER A 76 -23.19 -34.75 -14.10
N GLY A 77 -23.95 -33.78 -13.60
CA GLY A 77 -24.13 -33.53 -12.17
C GLY A 77 -23.29 -32.36 -11.63
N GLU A 78 -22.27 -31.92 -12.38
CA GLU A 78 -21.39 -30.81 -12.01
C GLU A 78 -21.79 -29.48 -12.69
N PRO A 79 -21.45 -28.32 -12.11
CA PRO A 79 -20.85 -28.16 -10.79
C PRO A 79 -21.86 -28.41 -9.65
N ASP A 80 -21.48 -29.20 -8.65
CA ASP A 80 -22.37 -29.58 -7.54
C ASP A 80 -22.17 -28.76 -6.26
N ASN A 81 -21.07 -27.99 -6.18
CA ASN A 81 -20.70 -27.17 -5.04
C ASN A 81 -20.69 -27.98 -3.73
N TRP A 82 -19.98 -29.11 -3.71
CA TRP A 82 -19.97 -30.04 -2.59
C TRP A 82 -19.67 -29.35 -1.25
N HIS A 83 -20.56 -29.55 -0.26
CA HIS A 83 -20.56 -28.88 1.05
C HIS A 83 -20.52 -27.34 1.04
N GLY A 84 -20.78 -26.69 -0.10
CA GLY A 84 -20.71 -25.23 -0.22
C GLY A 84 -19.28 -24.67 -0.30
N LEU A 85 -18.28 -25.53 -0.57
CA LEU A 85 -16.86 -25.17 -0.52
C LEU A 85 -16.18 -25.17 -1.89
N GLU A 86 -16.87 -25.64 -2.94
CA GLU A 86 -16.31 -25.76 -4.28
C GLU A 86 -16.73 -24.59 -5.19
N GLY A 87 -15.86 -24.29 -6.14
CA GLY A 87 -16.10 -23.16 -7.03
C GLY A 87 -15.08 -23.00 -8.14
N CYS A 88 -14.05 -23.83 -8.19
CA CYS A 88 -12.95 -23.70 -9.14
C CYS A 88 -12.86 -24.95 -10.02
N ALA A 89 -12.90 -24.77 -11.34
CA ALA A 89 -12.96 -25.88 -12.27
C ALA A 89 -11.61 -26.58 -12.45
N VAL A 90 -11.63 -27.90 -12.34
CA VAL A 90 -10.53 -28.79 -12.68
C VAL A 90 -10.92 -29.67 -13.88
N LEU A 91 -10.04 -29.76 -14.87
CA LEU A 91 -10.19 -30.70 -15.98
C LEU A 91 -9.73 -32.09 -15.55
N LYS A 92 -10.59 -33.10 -15.76
CA LYS A 92 -10.34 -34.49 -15.36
C LYS A 92 -9.76 -35.30 -16.53
N VAL A 93 -8.69 -36.04 -16.25
CA VAL A 93 -7.99 -36.87 -17.26
C VAL A 93 -8.33 -38.36 -17.20
N ASP A 94 -9.16 -38.78 -16.23
CA ASP A 94 -9.66 -40.16 -16.13
C ASP A 94 -10.42 -40.53 -17.42
N SER A 95 -10.21 -41.77 -17.90
CA SER A 95 -10.83 -42.27 -19.13
C SER A 95 -12.35 -42.30 -19.08
N ARG A 96 -12.97 -42.21 -17.90
CA ARG A 96 -14.44 -42.07 -17.78
C ARG A 96 -14.95 -40.68 -18.12
N TYR A 97 -14.12 -39.64 -17.96
CA TYR A 97 -14.55 -38.24 -18.07
C TYR A 97 -13.93 -37.52 -19.27
N HIS A 98 -12.88 -38.05 -19.89
CA HIS A 98 -12.34 -37.58 -21.18
C HIS A 98 -12.20 -36.05 -21.33
N GLY A 99 -11.69 -35.37 -20.30
CA GLY A 99 -11.49 -33.92 -20.34
C GLY A 99 -12.72 -33.07 -19.99
N GLN A 100 -13.76 -33.69 -19.42
CA GLN A 100 -14.83 -32.99 -18.72
C GLN A 100 -14.33 -32.40 -17.38
N TRP A 101 -15.07 -31.41 -16.87
CA TRP A 101 -14.69 -30.61 -15.71
C TRP A 101 -15.53 -30.97 -14.49
N SER A 102 -14.95 -30.79 -13.32
CA SER A 102 -15.64 -30.81 -12.02
C SER A 102 -15.21 -29.56 -11.26
N ASP A 103 -16.05 -29.00 -10.40
CA ASP A 103 -15.60 -27.96 -9.48
C ASP A 103 -14.95 -28.58 -8.24
N GLN A 104 -13.98 -27.88 -7.68
CA GLN A 104 -13.25 -28.28 -6.49
C GLN A 104 -13.05 -27.04 -5.60
N ALA A 105 -12.61 -27.26 -4.36
CA ALA A 105 -12.32 -26.18 -3.45
C ALA A 105 -11.10 -25.38 -3.94
N CYS A 106 -11.27 -24.06 -4.10
CA CYS A 106 -10.27 -23.22 -4.74
C CYS A 106 -8.94 -23.15 -3.98
N ASP A 107 -8.98 -23.15 -2.64
CA ASP A 107 -7.81 -22.94 -1.77
C ASP A 107 -7.72 -23.92 -0.60
N ALA A 108 -8.35 -25.10 -0.70
CA ALA A 108 -8.19 -26.11 0.33
C ALA A 108 -6.71 -26.57 0.38
N SER A 109 -6.19 -26.78 1.59
CA SER A 109 -4.78 -27.15 1.81
C SER A 109 -4.38 -28.49 1.16
N TYR A 110 -5.34 -29.31 0.76
CA TYR A 110 -5.15 -30.58 0.08
C TYR A 110 -5.44 -30.53 -1.44
N ASP A 111 -6.13 -29.51 -1.95
CA ASP A 111 -6.47 -29.40 -3.37
C ASP A 111 -5.39 -28.64 -4.14
N HIS A 112 -4.29 -29.35 -4.37
CA HIS A 112 -3.21 -28.90 -5.23
C HIS A 112 -3.19 -29.70 -6.52
N SER A 113 -3.17 -29.01 -7.66
CA SER A 113 -3.12 -29.64 -8.97
C SER A 113 -2.07 -29.00 -9.85
N TYR A 114 -1.67 -29.72 -10.90
CA TYR A 114 -1.04 -29.08 -12.06
C TYR A 114 -2.06 -28.18 -12.75
N PHE A 115 -1.61 -27.37 -13.69
CA PHE A 115 -2.48 -26.38 -14.31
C PHE A 115 -2.00 -25.97 -15.69
N VAL A 116 -2.91 -25.47 -16.51
CA VAL A 116 -2.61 -25.04 -17.88
C VAL A 116 -2.81 -23.54 -18.00
N CYS A 117 -1.81 -22.84 -18.49
CA CYS A 117 -1.90 -21.42 -18.83
C CYS A 117 -2.26 -21.23 -20.30
N LYS A 118 -3.07 -20.22 -20.62
CA LYS A 118 -3.27 -19.72 -21.99
C LYS A 118 -2.57 -18.37 -22.14
N LEU A 119 -1.50 -18.35 -22.93
CA LEU A 119 -0.69 -17.16 -23.18
C LEU A 119 -1.30 -16.30 -24.29
N GLN A 120 -1.26 -14.98 -24.12
CA GLN A 120 -1.73 -14.05 -25.14
C GLN A 120 -0.64 -13.83 -26.20
N ASN A 121 -0.96 -14.04 -27.48
CA ASN A 121 -0.03 -13.75 -28.58
C ASN A 121 0.09 -12.24 -28.79
N THR A 122 1.24 -11.67 -28.44
CA THR A 122 1.66 -10.36 -28.95
C THR A 122 2.13 -10.53 -30.40
N GLY A 123 1.20 -10.40 -31.35
CA GLY A 123 1.50 -10.44 -32.79
C GLY A 123 2.31 -9.21 -33.21
N GLY A 124 3.58 -9.40 -33.55
CA GLY A 124 4.39 -8.44 -34.30
C GLY A 124 4.36 -8.70 -35.81
N SER A 125 4.66 -7.68 -36.61
CA SER A 125 5.10 -7.80 -38.02
C SER A 125 6.24 -6.79 -38.24
N GLN A 126 7.51 -7.25 -38.24
CA GLN A 126 8.38 -7.56 -39.42
C GLN A 126 8.92 -6.27 -40.07
N THR A 127 10.22 -6.03 -40.33
CA THR A 127 11.35 -6.87 -40.78
C THR A 127 12.70 -6.17 -40.52
N GLY A 128 13.81 -6.92 -40.37
CA GLY A 128 15.14 -6.38 -40.70
C GLY A 128 16.37 -6.96 -39.96
N ASN A 129 16.91 -8.05 -40.50
CA ASN A 129 18.29 -8.57 -40.46
C ASN A 129 19.19 -8.53 -39.21
N VAL A 130 19.73 -9.73 -38.98
CA VAL A 130 20.76 -10.16 -38.04
C VAL A 130 22.04 -9.33 -38.10
N HIS A 131 22.46 -8.78 -36.96
CA HIS A 131 23.86 -8.80 -36.55
C HIS A 131 23.98 -8.96 -35.03
N SER A 132 24.85 -9.89 -34.66
CA SER A 132 25.17 -10.32 -33.31
C SER A 132 25.79 -9.19 -32.49
N THR A 133 25.14 -8.85 -31.38
CA THR A 133 25.82 -8.34 -30.19
C THR A 133 25.09 -8.88 -28.96
N GLN A 134 25.88 -9.43 -28.03
CA GLN A 134 25.43 -9.79 -26.70
C GLN A 134 24.78 -8.55 -26.04
N SER A 135 23.56 -8.68 -25.53
CA SER A 135 23.02 -7.73 -24.56
C SER A 135 22.25 -8.49 -23.46
N HIS A 136 22.75 -8.34 -22.24
CA HIS A 136 22.01 -8.60 -21.01
C HIS A 136 20.74 -7.73 -20.98
N GLY A 137 19.63 -8.31 -20.51
CA GLY A 137 18.46 -7.51 -20.13
C GLY A 137 17.15 -8.26 -20.11
N SER A 138 16.95 -9.18 -19.17
CA SER A 138 15.60 -9.45 -18.69
C SER A 138 15.13 -8.20 -17.92
N GLN A 139 14.30 -7.36 -18.52
CA GLN A 139 13.52 -6.40 -17.72
C GLN A 139 12.42 -7.19 -17.01
N SER A 140 12.75 -7.73 -15.83
CA SER A 140 11.74 -8.10 -14.84
C SER A 140 10.90 -6.85 -14.57
N SER A 141 9.57 -6.97 -14.58
CA SER A 141 8.73 -5.93 -13.96
C SER A 141 9.28 -5.68 -12.55
N ALA A 142 9.76 -4.47 -12.28
CA ALA A 142 10.37 -4.15 -11.00
C ALA A 142 9.37 -4.47 -9.88
N SER A 143 9.78 -5.31 -8.94
CA SER A 143 8.93 -5.66 -7.81
C SER A 143 8.54 -4.40 -7.05
N LYS A 144 7.28 -4.36 -6.62
CA LYS A 144 6.76 -3.28 -5.77
C LYS A 144 6.68 -3.74 -4.32
N LEU A 145 6.71 -2.75 -3.42
CA LEU A 145 6.30 -2.95 -2.05
C LEU A 145 4.83 -3.38 -2.01
N SER A 146 4.52 -4.42 -1.23
CA SER A 146 3.17 -4.98 -1.11
C SER A 146 2.89 -5.38 0.33
N ILE A 147 1.65 -5.80 0.61
CA ILE A 147 1.24 -6.27 1.94
C ILE A 147 0.72 -7.70 1.83
N ARG A 148 1.12 -8.56 2.78
CA ARG A 148 0.54 -9.89 3.00
C ARG A 148 0.26 -10.06 4.48
N GLY A 149 -1.01 -10.21 4.85
CA GLY A 149 -1.43 -10.16 6.26
C GLY A 149 -1.01 -8.84 6.90
N ASN A 150 -0.32 -8.92 8.04
CA ASN A 150 0.17 -7.74 8.79
C ASN A 150 1.63 -7.36 8.46
N HIS A 151 2.11 -7.72 7.27
CA HIS A 151 3.53 -7.56 6.91
C HIS A 151 3.71 -6.86 5.56
N PHE A 152 4.73 -6.00 5.49
CA PHE A 152 5.26 -5.54 4.21
C PHE A 152 6.08 -6.64 3.55
N MET A 153 5.89 -6.79 2.25
CA MET A 153 6.55 -7.78 1.43
C MET A 153 7.27 -7.10 0.26
N TYR A 154 8.49 -7.54 0.01
CA TYR A 154 9.27 -7.13 -1.15
C TYR A 154 10.10 -8.30 -1.67
N ASN A 155 10.04 -8.57 -2.98
CA ASN A 155 10.65 -9.76 -3.60
C ASN A 155 10.29 -11.08 -2.90
N GLY A 156 9.06 -11.21 -2.39
CA GLY A 156 8.58 -12.40 -1.69
C GLY A 156 9.06 -12.54 -0.23
N HIS A 157 9.86 -11.61 0.28
CA HIS A 157 10.35 -11.61 1.65
C HIS A 157 9.62 -10.57 2.51
N ARG A 158 9.41 -10.89 3.79
CA ARG A 158 8.95 -9.89 4.77
C ARG A 158 10.05 -8.86 4.96
N ILE A 159 9.69 -7.59 4.90
CA ILE A 159 10.61 -6.49 5.16
C ILE A 159 10.14 -5.61 6.32
N PHE A 160 11.10 -4.93 6.95
CA PHE A 160 10.86 -3.90 7.94
C PHE A 160 11.27 -2.54 7.36
N LEU A 161 10.37 -1.56 7.38
CA LEU A 161 10.67 -0.21 6.92
C LEU A 161 11.47 0.57 7.98
N SER A 162 12.79 0.65 7.82
CA SER A 162 13.67 1.41 8.70
C SER A 162 14.10 2.68 7.99
N GLY A 163 13.74 3.84 8.53
CA GLY A 163 13.90 5.09 7.79
C GLY A 163 13.75 6.34 8.63
N ILE A 164 13.58 7.47 7.97
CA ILE A 164 13.44 8.78 8.63
C ILE A 164 12.31 9.59 8.03
N ASN A 165 11.87 10.61 8.77
CA ASN A 165 11.19 11.75 8.20
C ASN A 165 12.25 12.74 7.71
N LYS A 166 12.32 12.94 6.40
CA LYS A 166 12.88 14.20 5.88
C LYS A 166 11.85 15.31 6.04
N ALA A 167 10.58 14.97 5.76
CA ALA A 167 9.40 15.82 5.80
C ALA A 167 9.45 17.01 4.81
N TRP A 168 10.51 17.82 4.80
CA TRP A 168 10.72 18.88 3.81
C TRP A 168 12.20 19.29 3.69
N GLU A 169 12.50 20.21 2.78
CA GLU A 169 13.69 21.05 2.78
C GLU A 169 13.29 22.54 2.87
N GLN A 170 12.40 22.97 1.98
CA GLN A 170 11.67 24.23 2.04
C GLN A 170 10.21 23.89 2.30
N TYR A 171 9.72 24.20 3.50
CA TYR A 171 8.38 23.80 3.95
C TYR A 171 7.29 24.23 2.96
N ALA A 172 6.60 23.25 2.35
CA ALA A 172 5.59 23.39 1.30
C ALA A 172 6.09 23.90 -0.07
N TYR A 173 7.39 24.03 -0.27
CA TYR A 173 8.01 24.69 -1.43
C TYR A 173 9.10 23.82 -2.07
N ASP A 174 9.03 22.50 -1.88
CA ASP A 174 10.03 21.56 -2.40
C ASP A 174 9.75 21.09 -3.83
N PHE A 175 8.48 20.97 -4.22
CA PHE A 175 8.08 20.37 -5.49
C PHE A 175 7.01 21.19 -6.20
N GLY A 176 6.98 21.13 -7.53
CA GLY A 176 6.14 22.00 -8.35
C GLY A 176 6.76 23.39 -8.52
N ASN A 177 6.20 24.19 -9.43
CA ASN A 177 6.63 25.58 -9.66
C ASN A 177 8.15 25.72 -9.96
N ASN A 178 8.77 24.70 -10.58
CA ASN A 178 10.22 24.59 -10.83
C ASN A 178 11.10 24.62 -9.57
N GLN A 179 10.58 24.26 -8.40
CA GLN A 179 11.27 24.46 -7.13
C GLN A 179 12.26 23.32 -6.79
N TYR A 180 12.01 22.10 -7.26
CA TYR A 180 12.78 20.92 -6.86
C TYR A 180 14.27 21.00 -7.25
N SER A 181 14.59 21.65 -8.36
CA SER A 181 15.98 21.85 -8.79
C SER A 181 16.84 22.56 -7.72
N ASN A 182 16.24 23.43 -6.90
CA ASN A 182 16.92 24.17 -5.84
C ASN A 182 17.25 23.30 -4.62
N VAL A 183 16.49 22.22 -4.40
CA VAL A 183 16.58 21.38 -3.19
C VAL A 183 17.06 19.95 -3.50
N ARG A 184 17.09 19.54 -4.77
CA ARG A 184 17.41 18.17 -5.22
C ARG A 184 18.74 17.66 -4.69
N SER A 185 19.79 18.48 -4.67
CA SER A 185 21.11 18.07 -4.17
C SER A 185 21.07 17.67 -2.70
N LYS A 186 20.26 18.37 -1.89
CA LYS A 186 20.07 18.08 -0.47
C LYS A 186 19.22 16.82 -0.25
N TYR A 187 18.17 16.63 -1.06
CA TYR A 187 17.41 15.37 -1.08
C TYR A 187 18.31 14.18 -1.42
N ASN A 188 19.13 14.28 -2.47
CA ASN A 188 20.10 13.24 -2.83
C ASN A 188 21.10 12.93 -1.70
N HIS A 189 21.62 13.97 -1.05
CA HIS A 189 22.51 13.78 0.09
C HIS A 189 21.85 12.99 1.23
N VAL A 190 20.59 13.30 1.55
CA VAL A 190 19.84 12.57 2.59
C VAL A 190 19.56 11.13 2.17
N LEU A 191 19.17 10.88 0.91
CA LEU A 191 18.96 9.53 0.39
C LEU A 191 20.25 8.68 0.47
N GLN A 192 21.39 9.26 0.13
CA GLN A 192 22.69 8.62 0.28
C GLN A 192 22.99 8.28 1.74
N GLN A 193 22.74 9.19 2.68
CA GLN A 193 22.97 8.95 4.11
C GLN A 193 22.05 7.86 4.68
N ILE A 194 20.79 7.78 4.23
CA ILE A 194 19.85 6.71 4.59
C ILE A 194 20.42 5.37 4.12
N GLN A 195 20.78 5.26 2.83
CA GLN A 195 21.35 4.04 2.24
C GLN A 195 22.63 3.60 2.96
N GLN A 196 23.58 4.51 3.18
CA GLN A 196 24.85 4.21 3.85
C GLN A 196 24.67 3.76 5.30
N SER A 197 23.59 4.22 5.95
CA SER A 197 23.23 3.81 7.30
C SER A 197 22.44 2.50 7.33
N GLY A 198 22.10 1.92 6.18
CA GLY A 198 21.30 0.71 6.07
C GLY A 198 19.80 0.94 6.24
N GLY A 199 19.33 2.19 6.19
CA GLY A 199 17.92 2.51 6.07
C GLY A 199 17.41 2.23 4.65
N ASN A 200 16.09 2.10 4.53
CA ASN A 200 15.42 1.69 3.30
C ASN A 200 14.15 2.49 2.99
N SER A 201 13.82 3.50 3.80
CA SER A 201 12.60 4.29 3.60
C SER A 201 12.75 5.74 4.06
N VAL A 202 11.98 6.63 3.45
CA VAL A 202 11.89 8.04 3.81
C VAL A 202 10.46 8.56 3.65
N ARG A 203 9.99 9.35 4.61
CA ARG A 203 8.71 10.07 4.55
C ARG A 203 8.94 11.55 4.22
N ILE A 204 8.21 12.06 3.22
CA ILE A 204 8.36 13.39 2.62
C ILE A 204 6.99 14.02 2.40
N TRP A 205 6.81 15.29 2.73
CA TRP A 205 5.55 16.03 2.59
C TRP A 205 5.51 16.83 1.27
N VAL A 206 4.30 17.00 0.72
CA VAL A 206 4.10 17.58 -0.62
C VAL A 206 3.31 18.89 -0.58
N HIS A 207 2.00 18.84 -0.34
CA HIS A 207 1.12 20.02 -0.41
C HIS A 207 1.06 20.78 0.90
N ILE A 208 1.18 20.06 2.03
CA ILE A 208 1.05 20.58 3.39
C ILE A 208 -0.34 21.17 3.61
N ASP A 209 -0.54 22.49 3.48
CA ASP A 209 -1.87 23.12 3.56
C ASP A 209 -2.22 23.91 2.30
N GLY A 210 -1.47 23.69 1.22
CA GLY A 210 -1.75 24.22 -0.11
C GLY A 210 -1.02 25.51 -0.43
N GLN A 211 0.11 25.82 0.20
CA GLN A 211 0.83 27.08 -0.05
C GLN A 211 1.32 27.22 -1.50
N SER A 212 1.92 26.16 -2.06
CA SER A 212 2.49 26.15 -3.42
C SER A 212 1.81 25.18 -4.39
N SER A 213 1.34 24.05 -3.88
CA SER A 213 0.68 22.98 -4.62
C SER A 213 -0.47 22.43 -3.78
N PRO A 214 -1.60 22.03 -4.38
CA PRO A 214 -1.93 22.13 -5.81
C PRO A 214 -2.29 23.56 -6.24
N LYS A 215 -2.59 23.76 -7.53
CA LYS A 215 -3.06 25.06 -8.04
C LYS A 215 -4.56 25.22 -7.80
N PHE A 216 -4.94 26.28 -7.08
CA PHE A 216 -6.32 26.67 -6.84
C PHE A 216 -6.74 27.86 -7.72
N ASP A 217 -8.00 27.90 -8.16
CA ASP A 217 -8.62 29.10 -8.72
C ASP A 217 -9.18 30.04 -7.63
N GLY A 218 -9.74 31.18 -8.04
CA GLY A 218 -10.30 32.17 -7.11
C GLY A 218 -11.52 31.69 -6.30
N SER A 219 -12.16 30.59 -6.69
CA SER A 219 -13.27 29.97 -5.96
C SER A 219 -12.82 28.88 -4.98
N GLY A 220 -11.53 28.53 -5.01
CA GLY A 220 -10.94 27.46 -4.22
C GLY A 220 -11.10 26.06 -4.83
N HIS A 221 -11.44 25.94 -6.12
CA HIS A 221 -11.34 24.66 -6.83
C HIS A 221 -9.91 24.45 -7.33
N VAL A 222 -9.46 23.21 -7.34
CA VAL A 222 -8.16 22.82 -7.88
C VAL A 222 -8.25 22.69 -9.40
N THR A 223 -7.29 23.27 -10.09
CA THR A 223 -7.25 23.30 -11.57
C THR A 223 -6.04 22.60 -12.18
N ALA A 224 -4.97 22.41 -11.40
CA ALA A 224 -3.76 21.69 -11.81
C ALA A 224 -2.94 21.23 -10.59
N THR A 225 -1.89 20.44 -10.82
CA THR A 225 -0.94 19.99 -9.80
C THR A 225 -0.13 21.11 -9.18
N ASP A 226 0.14 22.17 -9.94
CA ASP A 226 0.92 23.35 -9.55
C ASP A 226 0.80 24.41 -10.65
N ASN A 227 1.39 25.60 -10.49
CA ASN A 227 1.23 26.68 -11.47
C ASN A 227 2.04 26.47 -12.75
N SER A 228 3.20 25.80 -12.68
CA SER A 228 4.07 25.56 -13.84
C SER A 228 3.95 24.16 -14.43
N GLY A 229 3.20 23.25 -13.80
CA GLY A 229 3.04 21.88 -14.25
C GLY A 229 4.27 20.99 -14.03
N THR A 230 5.15 21.30 -13.08
CA THR A 230 6.39 20.54 -12.83
C THR A 230 6.27 19.54 -11.68
N LEU A 231 5.20 19.56 -10.89
CA LEU A 231 5.10 18.75 -9.68
C LEU A 231 5.34 17.26 -9.95
N ILE A 232 4.70 16.73 -10.99
CA ILE A 232 4.81 15.31 -11.37
C ILE A 232 6.25 14.97 -11.80
N SER A 233 6.89 15.80 -12.60
CA SER A 233 8.28 15.56 -13.04
C SER A 233 9.27 15.66 -11.89
N ASP A 234 9.02 16.55 -10.93
CA ASP A 234 9.84 16.73 -9.74
C ASP A 234 9.77 15.49 -8.84
N LEU A 235 8.55 15.01 -8.55
CA LEU A 235 8.33 13.79 -7.77
C LEU A 235 8.89 12.55 -8.47
N ARG A 236 8.76 12.44 -9.80
CA ARG A 236 9.39 11.34 -10.56
C ARG A 236 10.91 11.37 -10.41
N THR A 237 11.51 12.55 -10.49
CA THR A 237 12.96 12.71 -10.34
C THR A 237 13.42 12.29 -8.95
N LEU A 238 12.70 12.69 -7.90
CA LEU A 238 12.94 12.20 -6.54
C LEU A 238 12.87 10.67 -6.44
N LEU A 239 11.87 10.04 -7.07
CA LEU A 239 11.70 8.59 -7.03
C LEU A 239 12.81 7.85 -7.78
N HIS A 240 13.29 8.37 -8.91
CA HIS A 240 14.47 7.84 -9.60
C HIS A 240 15.74 7.94 -8.74
N ASP A 241 15.94 9.11 -8.11
CA ASP A 241 17.06 9.35 -7.20
C ASP A 241 17.01 8.36 -6.01
N ALA A 242 15.84 8.20 -5.38
CA ALA A 242 15.64 7.27 -4.28
C ALA A 242 15.83 5.81 -4.67
N ARG A 243 15.40 5.41 -5.87
CA ARG A 243 15.65 4.07 -6.43
C ARG A 243 17.15 3.79 -6.55
N SER A 244 17.94 4.76 -7.03
CA SER A 244 19.40 4.61 -7.13
C SER A 244 20.07 4.38 -5.76
N HIS A 245 19.38 4.76 -4.69
CA HIS A 245 19.79 4.59 -3.30
C HIS A 245 19.09 3.41 -2.58
N ASN A 246 18.26 2.61 -3.25
CA ASN A 246 17.46 1.54 -2.62
C ASN A 246 16.57 2.03 -1.47
N VAL A 247 15.99 3.23 -1.60
CA VAL A 247 15.12 3.84 -0.59
C VAL A 247 13.69 3.96 -1.12
N PHE A 248 12.72 3.47 -0.36
CA PHE A 248 11.30 3.73 -0.61
C PHE A 248 10.91 5.13 -0.13
N VAL A 249 10.10 5.82 -0.93
CA VAL A 249 9.55 7.13 -0.61
C VAL A 249 8.07 7.01 -0.27
N PHE A 250 7.67 7.58 0.86
CA PHE A 250 6.28 7.74 1.28
C PHE A 250 5.89 9.22 1.19
N LEU A 251 4.98 9.52 0.27
CA LEU A 251 4.56 10.90 -0.03
C LEU A 251 3.36 11.27 0.83
N THR A 252 3.54 12.24 1.72
CA THR A 252 2.46 12.79 2.56
C THR A 252 1.84 13.99 1.89
N LEU A 253 0.55 13.92 1.58
CA LEU A 253 -0.14 14.94 0.80
C LEU A 253 -0.39 16.20 1.65
N TRP A 254 -1.11 16.05 2.75
CA TRP A 254 -1.60 17.17 3.56
C TRP A 254 -1.04 17.16 4.99
N ASN A 255 -1.17 18.29 5.70
CA ASN A 255 -0.76 18.45 7.09
C ASN A 255 -1.89 19.04 7.93
N GLY A 256 -2.24 18.36 9.02
CA GLY A 256 -3.17 18.83 10.05
C GLY A 256 -2.49 19.26 11.35
N ALA A 257 -1.16 19.20 11.43
CA ALA A 257 -0.40 19.53 12.63
C ALA A 257 0.01 21.01 12.72
N ALA A 258 -0.11 21.78 11.64
CA ALA A 258 0.26 23.19 11.59
C ALA A 258 -0.52 23.94 10.51
N LYS A 259 -0.94 25.17 10.81
CA LYS A 259 -1.67 26.04 9.89
C LYS A 259 -0.86 27.24 9.42
N SER A 260 -0.91 27.50 8.12
CA SER A 260 -0.40 28.70 7.48
C SER A 260 -1.52 29.67 7.10
N ASN A 261 -1.12 30.83 6.56
CA ASN A 261 -2.05 31.81 6.01
C ASN A 261 -2.83 31.30 4.78
N SER A 262 -2.43 30.17 4.18
CA SER A 262 -3.10 29.54 3.03
C SER A 262 -4.10 28.45 3.42
N HIS A 263 -4.29 28.19 4.72
CA HIS A 263 -5.08 27.07 5.23
C HIS A 263 -6.55 27.07 4.75
N ASN A 264 -7.09 28.22 4.34
CA ASN A 264 -8.42 28.29 3.70
C ASN A 264 -8.55 27.40 2.45
N ARG A 265 -7.43 27.04 1.80
CA ARG A 265 -7.37 26.11 0.67
C ARG A 265 -7.66 24.69 1.13
N LEU A 266 -6.90 24.17 2.09
CA LEU A 266 -7.12 22.84 2.68
C LEU A 266 -8.50 22.76 3.36
N ASP A 267 -8.90 23.80 4.10
CA ASP A 267 -10.22 23.88 4.74
C ASP A 267 -11.37 23.71 3.72
N GLY A 268 -11.24 24.36 2.57
CA GLY A 268 -12.19 24.22 1.47
C GLY A 268 -12.30 22.79 0.96
N LEU A 269 -11.19 22.07 0.83
CA LEU A 269 -11.18 20.67 0.39
C LEU A 269 -11.77 19.72 1.45
N ILE A 270 -11.56 20.01 2.74
CA ILE A 270 -12.10 19.16 3.80
C ILE A 270 -13.61 19.34 3.91
N LYS A 271 -14.13 20.57 3.82
CA LYS A 271 -15.56 20.88 4.03
C LYS A 271 -16.43 20.72 2.80
N ASP A 272 -15.92 21.06 1.61
CA ASP A 272 -16.69 21.08 0.36
C ASP A 272 -16.28 19.93 -0.58
N THR A 273 -17.20 19.00 -0.79
CA THR A 273 -16.95 17.81 -1.62
C THR A 273 -16.74 18.14 -3.10
N ASN A 274 -17.24 19.26 -3.61
CA ASN A 274 -17.00 19.68 -4.99
C ASN A 274 -15.55 20.16 -5.16
N LYS A 275 -15.04 20.90 -4.18
CA LYS A 275 -13.64 21.31 -4.14
C LYS A 275 -12.73 20.10 -3.98
N LEU A 276 -13.06 19.17 -3.08
CA LEU A 276 -12.33 17.90 -2.98
C LEU A 276 -12.31 17.15 -4.31
N GLN A 277 -13.45 17.02 -4.98
CA GLN A 277 -13.53 16.33 -6.27
C GLN A 277 -12.66 17.00 -7.34
N SER A 278 -12.58 18.33 -7.35
CA SER A 278 -11.67 19.06 -8.24
C SER A 278 -10.20 18.71 -7.96
N TYR A 279 -9.80 18.60 -6.69
CA TYR A 279 -8.46 18.13 -6.33
C TYR A 279 -8.18 16.72 -6.84
N LEU A 280 -9.13 15.80 -6.65
CA LEU A 280 -8.99 14.43 -7.13
C LEU A 280 -8.76 14.40 -8.64
N ASN A 281 -9.57 15.14 -9.40
CA ASN A 281 -9.56 15.11 -10.86
C ASN A 281 -8.32 15.80 -11.46
N HIS A 282 -7.93 16.95 -10.90
CA HIS A 282 -6.95 17.84 -11.53
C HIS A 282 -5.54 17.75 -10.92
N ALA A 283 -5.37 17.06 -9.79
CA ALA A 283 -4.07 16.88 -9.17
C ALA A 283 -3.81 15.42 -8.75
N LEU A 284 -4.60 14.85 -7.84
CA LEU A 284 -4.28 13.54 -7.24
C LEU A 284 -4.25 12.39 -8.25
N ILE A 285 -5.32 12.21 -9.04
CA ILE A 285 -5.40 11.14 -10.04
C ILE A 285 -4.28 11.29 -11.09
N PRO A 286 -4.01 12.49 -11.66
CA PRO A 286 -2.85 12.70 -12.51
C PRO A 286 -1.52 12.29 -11.88
N MET A 287 -1.25 12.67 -10.63
CA MET A 287 -0.03 12.27 -9.91
C MET A 287 0.06 10.75 -9.77
N VAL A 288 -0.98 10.08 -9.28
CA VAL A 288 -0.99 8.63 -9.08
C VAL A 288 -0.79 7.91 -10.41
N LYS A 289 -1.53 8.31 -11.45
CA LYS A 289 -1.40 7.71 -12.79
C LYS A 289 0.01 7.83 -13.35
N ALA A 290 0.68 8.95 -13.11
CA ALA A 290 2.01 9.24 -13.63
C ALA A 290 3.15 8.57 -12.85
N LEU A 291 2.95 8.29 -11.56
CA LEU A 291 3.99 7.77 -10.66
C LEU A 291 3.81 6.30 -10.28
N LYS A 292 2.66 5.67 -10.62
CA LYS A 292 2.37 4.29 -10.22
C LYS A 292 3.41 3.26 -10.61
N ASN A 293 4.21 3.48 -11.66
CA ASN A 293 5.21 2.50 -12.10
C ASN A 293 6.60 2.74 -11.50
N GLU A 294 6.75 3.75 -10.63
CA GLU A 294 8.03 4.06 -9.99
C GLU A 294 8.31 3.07 -8.84
N PRO A 295 9.37 2.23 -8.92
CA PRO A 295 9.59 1.16 -7.94
C PRO A 295 9.91 1.67 -6.53
N ALA A 296 10.51 2.85 -6.43
CA ALA A 296 10.82 3.50 -5.16
C ALA A 296 9.60 4.18 -4.51
N LEU A 297 8.43 4.22 -5.18
CA LEU A 297 7.22 4.73 -4.54
C LEU A 297 6.70 3.69 -3.54
N GLY A 298 6.97 3.92 -2.26
CA GLY A 298 6.54 3.05 -1.16
C GLY A 298 5.04 3.18 -0.84
N GLY A 299 4.51 4.40 -0.94
CA GLY A 299 3.08 4.65 -0.71
C GLY A 299 2.71 6.12 -0.57
N TRP A 300 1.44 6.35 -0.27
CA TRP A 300 0.82 7.65 -0.10
C TRP A 300 0.29 7.79 1.33
N ASP A 301 0.68 8.84 2.03
CA ASP A 301 0.11 9.24 3.32
C ASP A 301 -0.86 10.39 3.06
N ILE A 302 -2.15 10.21 3.35
CA ILE A 302 -3.15 11.21 2.98
C ILE A 302 -2.95 12.50 3.77
N MET A 303 -2.70 12.41 5.06
CA MET A 303 -2.62 13.57 5.92
C MET A 303 -1.80 13.26 7.17
N ASN A 304 -0.82 14.11 7.43
CA ASN A 304 -0.09 14.14 8.69
C ASN A 304 -1.01 14.66 9.81
N GLU A 305 -1.14 13.89 10.88
CA GLU A 305 -1.81 14.25 12.14
C GLU A 305 -3.13 15.03 11.98
N PRO A 306 -4.18 14.43 11.39
CA PRO A 306 -5.48 15.10 11.25
C PRO A 306 -6.08 15.53 12.60
N GLU A 307 -5.64 14.89 13.70
CA GLU A 307 -6.07 15.20 15.05
C GLU A 307 -5.69 16.62 15.50
N GLY A 308 -4.70 17.26 14.87
CA GLY A 308 -4.34 18.64 15.17
C GLY A 308 -5.47 19.63 14.90
N GLU A 309 -6.37 19.29 13.98
CA GLU A 309 -7.52 20.12 13.59
C GLU A 309 -8.88 19.48 13.93
N MET A 310 -8.86 18.31 14.58
CA MET A 310 -10.07 17.57 14.96
C MET A 310 -10.75 18.21 16.17
N LYS A 311 -12.08 18.18 16.22
CA LYS A 311 -12.89 18.54 17.39
C LYS A 311 -12.88 17.39 18.41
N PRO A 312 -12.21 17.51 19.57
CA PRO A 312 -12.41 16.60 20.69
C PRO A 312 -13.77 16.87 21.36
N ASP A 313 -14.16 16.00 22.28
CA ASP A 313 -15.34 16.18 23.15
C ASP A 313 -16.70 16.17 22.43
N ILE A 314 -16.76 15.62 21.21
CA ILE A 314 -18.02 15.50 20.48
C ILE A 314 -18.65 14.15 20.77
N TYR A 315 -19.86 14.17 21.34
CA TYR A 315 -20.69 12.97 21.45
C TYR A 315 -21.23 12.56 20.08
N SER A 316 -21.22 11.27 19.80
CA SER A 316 -21.99 10.67 18.73
C SER A 316 -22.58 9.34 19.18
N SER A 317 -23.77 9.00 18.69
CA SER A 317 -24.32 7.65 18.85
C SER A 317 -23.56 6.63 17.99
N ASP A 318 -22.83 7.09 16.97
CA ASP A 318 -21.94 6.27 16.17
C ASP A 318 -20.51 6.33 16.72
N PRO A 319 -19.94 5.20 17.20
CA PRO A 319 -18.58 5.19 17.74
C PRO A 319 -17.53 5.73 16.77
N CYS A 320 -17.73 5.60 15.45
CA CYS A 320 -16.79 6.12 14.46
C CYS A 320 -16.63 7.65 14.52
N HIS A 321 -17.61 8.36 15.08
CA HIS A 321 -17.66 9.82 15.10
C HIS A 321 -17.63 10.41 16.51
N ASP A 322 -17.64 9.57 17.55
CA ASP A 322 -17.56 10.01 18.95
C ASP A 322 -16.11 10.30 19.32
N THR A 323 -15.81 11.55 19.68
CA THR A 323 -14.47 12.02 20.04
C THR A 323 -14.32 12.37 21.52
N ARG A 324 -15.24 11.92 22.39
CA ARG A 324 -15.13 12.15 23.84
C ARG A 324 -13.94 11.45 24.47
N ILE A 325 -13.45 10.37 23.85
CA ILE A 325 -12.21 9.71 24.29
C ILE A 325 -10.95 10.59 24.14
N LEU A 326 -11.06 11.68 23.37
CA LEU A 326 -9.99 12.67 23.18
C LEU A 326 -10.07 13.82 24.19
N HIS A 327 -10.96 13.73 25.18
CA HIS A 327 -11.06 14.71 26.26
C HIS A 327 -9.70 14.90 26.94
N ASN A 328 -9.25 16.16 27.02
CA ASN A 328 -7.95 16.55 27.58
C ASN A 328 -6.74 15.79 27.01
N SER A 329 -6.84 15.23 25.80
CA SER A 329 -5.70 14.54 25.18
C SER A 329 -4.71 15.51 24.52
N GLY A 330 -5.13 16.75 24.27
CA GLY A 330 -4.39 17.74 23.48
C GLY A 330 -4.81 17.82 22.00
N ALA A 331 -5.75 16.97 21.53
CA ALA A 331 -6.26 17.04 20.16
C ALA A 331 -6.95 18.39 19.86
N GLY A 332 -6.86 18.83 18.60
CA GLY A 332 -7.38 20.12 18.16
C GLY A 332 -6.47 21.31 18.48
N TRP A 333 -5.16 21.10 18.61
CA TRP A 333 -4.20 22.14 19.00
C TRP A 333 -4.03 23.26 17.95
N GLU A 334 -4.23 22.96 16.67
CA GLU A 334 -4.29 23.95 15.57
C GLU A 334 -5.70 24.56 15.39
N GLY A 335 -6.62 24.18 16.27
CA GLY A 335 -8.00 24.61 16.29
C GLY A 335 -8.95 23.44 16.09
N LYS A 336 -10.09 23.50 16.77
CA LYS A 336 -11.12 22.46 16.75
C LYS A 336 -12.03 22.63 15.53
N LEU A 337 -11.49 22.39 14.32
CA LEU A 337 -12.10 22.79 13.05
C LEU A 337 -13.06 21.74 12.48
N TYR A 338 -12.65 20.46 12.51
CA TYR A 338 -13.33 19.39 11.79
C TYR A 338 -13.87 18.30 12.72
N THR A 339 -15.03 17.78 12.38
CA THR A 339 -15.54 16.54 12.98
C THR A 339 -14.70 15.34 12.52
N ALA A 340 -14.73 14.25 13.29
CA ALA A 340 -14.11 12.99 12.86
C ALA A 340 -14.68 12.50 11.51
N GLN A 341 -15.99 12.70 11.27
CA GLN A 341 -16.64 12.33 10.02
C GLN A 341 -16.09 13.10 8.80
N GLU A 342 -15.86 14.41 8.93
CA GLU A 342 -15.29 15.23 7.84
C GLU A 342 -13.87 14.78 7.48
N ILE A 343 -13.02 14.55 8.49
CA ILE A 343 -11.65 14.03 8.31
C ILE A 343 -11.69 12.64 7.65
N GLN A 344 -12.53 11.73 8.16
CA GLN A 344 -12.65 10.38 7.61
C GLN A 344 -13.18 10.38 6.17
N ARG A 345 -14.13 11.25 5.82
CA ARG A 345 -14.60 11.43 4.43
C ARG A 345 -13.46 11.90 3.53
N PHE A 346 -12.72 12.92 3.98
CA PHE A 346 -11.57 13.46 3.25
C PHE A 346 -10.53 12.39 2.96
N VAL A 347 -10.20 11.56 3.96
CA VAL A 347 -9.31 10.40 3.80
C VAL A 347 -9.89 9.35 2.85
N ASN A 348 -11.15 8.95 3.06
CA ASN A 348 -11.82 7.90 2.29
C ASN A 348 -11.85 8.20 0.79
N TRP A 349 -12.21 9.43 0.39
CA TRP A 349 -12.31 9.80 -1.01
C TRP A 349 -10.95 9.80 -1.73
N GLN A 350 -9.90 10.28 -1.06
CA GLN A 350 -8.55 10.28 -1.64
C GLN A 350 -7.96 8.87 -1.72
N ALA A 351 -8.14 8.05 -0.68
CA ALA A 351 -7.72 6.66 -0.69
C ALA A 351 -8.40 5.85 -1.81
N ASP A 352 -9.70 6.06 -2.04
CA ASP A 352 -10.45 5.43 -3.14
C ASP A 352 -9.91 5.88 -4.50
N ALA A 353 -9.69 7.17 -4.70
CA ALA A 353 -9.14 7.71 -5.94
C ALA A 353 -7.74 7.15 -6.25
N ILE A 354 -6.87 7.06 -5.24
CA ILE A 354 -5.54 6.46 -5.37
C ILE A 354 -5.67 4.98 -5.77
N LYS A 355 -6.43 4.18 -5.02
CA LYS A 355 -6.52 2.72 -5.24
C LYS A 355 -7.26 2.34 -6.52
N ARG A 356 -8.22 3.15 -6.99
CA ARG A 356 -8.84 2.94 -8.31
C ARG A 356 -7.87 3.24 -9.45
N THR A 357 -6.95 4.19 -9.26
CA THR A 357 -5.97 4.60 -10.27
C THR A 357 -4.75 3.67 -10.31
N ASP A 358 -4.30 3.23 -9.14
CA ASP A 358 -3.27 2.21 -8.93
C ASP A 358 -3.74 1.21 -7.85
N PRO A 359 -4.30 0.06 -8.25
CA PRO A 359 -4.74 -0.98 -7.32
C PRO A 359 -3.64 -1.57 -6.43
N SER A 360 -2.37 -1.39 -6.81
CA SER A 360 -1.22 -1.84 -6.01
C SER A 360 -0.73 -0.79 -5.01
N ALA A 361 -1.28 0.43 -5.04
CA ALA A 361 -0.83 1.51 -4.18
C ALA A 361 -1.11 1.24 -2.70
N LEU A 362 -0.13 1.58 -1.87
CA LEU A 362 -0.25 1.54 -0.42
C LEU A 362 -0.65 2.93 0.08
N VAL A 363 -1.71 2.99 0.91
CA VAL A 363 -2.26 4.24 1.46
C VAL A 363 -2.28 4.17 2.98
N THR A 364 -1.91 5.27 3.66
CA THR A 364 -1.92 5.40 5.12
C THR A 364 -2.41 6.79 5.56
N VAL A 365 -2.58 6.97 6.87
CA VAL A 365 -2.69 8.25 7.56
C VAL A 365 -1.71 8.24 8.73
N GLY A 366 -0.85 9.25 8.85
CA GLY A 366 0.05 9.43 10.00
C GLY A 366 -0.68 9.99 11.21
N ALA A 367 -1.26 9.12 12.05
CA ALA A 367 -2.00 9.55 13.22
C ALA A 367 -1.08 10.04 14.35
N TRP A 368 -1.46 11.12 15.02
CA TRP A 368 -0.68 11.74 16.10
C TRP A 368 -0.40 10.83 17.31
N SER A 369 -1.30 9.89 17.62
CA SER A 369 -1.24 9.07 18.85
C SER A 369 -1.91 7.72 18.69
N GLY A 370 -1.53 6.76 19.55
CA GLY A 370 -2.21 5.47 19.64
C GLY A 370 -3.68 5.58 20.03
N ARG A 371 -4.11 6.68 20.66
CA ARG A 371 -5.50 6.93 21.08
C ARG A 371 -6.52 6.87 19.94
N VAL A 372 -6.09 7.09 18.70
CA VAL A 372 -6.95 7.16 17.52
C VAL A 372 -6.76 6.00 16.54
N ASN A 373 -5.94 5.00 16.92
CA ASN A 373 -5.47 3.95 16.02
C ASN A 373 -5.73 2.53 16.54
N THR A 374 -6.41 2.36 17.68
CA THR A 374 -6.82 1.04 18.21
C THR A 374 -8.17 1.15 18.92
N ASP A 375 -9.02 0.12 18.79
CA ASP A 375 -10.28 -0.01 19.54
C ASP A 375 -10.06 -0.65 20.94
N HIS A 376 -8.81 -0.96 21.29
CA HIS A 376 -8.45 -1.57 22.56
C HIS A 376 -8.04 -0.51 23.59
N PHE A 377 -7.93 -0.91 24.86
CA PHE A 377 -7.49 -0.04 25.97
C PHE A 377 -8.37 1.20 26.21
N GLY A 378 -9.64 1.13 25.81
CA GLY A 378 -10.58 2.26 25.93
C GLY A 378 -10.36 3.36 24.89
N TYR A 379 -9.59 3.07 23.84
CA TYR A 379 -9.39 3.96 22.70
C TYR A 379 -10.32 3.61 21.54
N HIS A 380 -10.20 4.36 20.44
CA HIS A 380 -10.97 4.13 19.24
C HIS A 380 -10.10 4.20 17.99
N ASN A 381 -10.26 3.26 17.05
CA ASN A 381 -9.60 3.34 15.75
C ASN A 381 -10.48 4.09 14.75
N TYR A 382 -10.22 5.38 14.56
CA TYR A 382 -10.99 6.23 13.63
C TYR A 382 -10.70 5.95 12.16
N TYR A 383 -9.62 5.23 11.87
CA TYR A 383 -9.11 4.99 10.51
C TYR A 383 -9.32 3.56 10.02
N LYS A 384 -10.02 2.72 10.78
CA LYS A 384 -10.43 1.39 10.33
C LYS A 384 -11.42 1.48 9.18
N ASP A 385 -11.39 0.44 8.34
CA ASP A 385 -12.14 0.38 7.08
C ASP A 385 -13.62 0.74 7.27
N SER A 386 -14.26 0.22 8.32
CA SER A 386 -15.68 0.49 8.60
C SER A 386 -15.96 1.97 8.86
N CYS A 387 -15.07 2.71 9.54
CA CYS A 387 -15.29 4.12 9.84
C CYS A 387 -15.04 5.01 8.62
N LEU A 388 -13.96 4.73 7.86
CA LEU A 388 -13.68 5.45 6.62
C LEU A 388 -14.81 5.26 5.59
N VAL A 389 -15.23 4.02 5.35
CA VAL A 389 -16.31 3.70 4.41
C VAL A 389 -17.62 4.30 4.87
N LYS A 390 -17.94 4.27 6.16
CA LYS A 390 -19.16 4.89 6.69
C LYS A 390 -19.19 6.40 6.47
N SER A 391 -18.06 7.09 6.67
CA SER A 391 -17.99 8.55 6.58
C SER A 391 -17.92 9.08 5.15
N GLY A 392 -17.27 8.35 4.23
CA GLY A 392 -17.10 8.80 2.84
C GLY A 392 -17.88 8.02 1.77
N GLY A 393 -18.40 6.84 2.08
CA GLY A 393 -19.20 6.01 1.18
C GLY A 393 -18.41 5.28 0.08
N LYS A 394 -17.08 5.45 0.00
CA LYS A 394 -16.25 4.80 -1.03
C LYS A 394 -15.65 3.50 -0.50
N GLN A 395 -16.02 2.37 -1.11
CA GLN A 395 -15.64 1.03 -0.64
C GLN A 395 -14.13 0.76 -0.70
N MET A 396 -13.42 1.29 -1.70
CA MET A 396 -11.96 1.16 -1.78
C MET A 396 -11.21 2.21 -0.97
N GLY A 397 -11.92 3.14 -0.34
CA GLY A 397 -11.37 4.26 0.43
C GLY A 397 -10.89 3.86 1.82
N THR A 398 -10.10 2.80 1.89
CA THR A 398 -9.55 2.22 3.12
C THR A 398 -8.04 2.37 3.16
N LEU A 399 -7.43 2.25 4.34
CA LEU A 399 -5.98 2.23 4.45
C LEU A 399 -5.41 0.85 4.11
N SER A 400 -4.19 0.84 3.60
CA SER A 400 -3.41 -0.38 3.38
C SER A 400 -2.64 -0.78 4.64
N PHE A 401 -2.13 0.20 5.38
CA PHE A 401 -1.48 0.03 6.68
C PHE A 401 -1.82 1.19 7.61
N TYR A 402 -1.64 0.98 8.90
CA TYR A 402 -1.78 2.02 9.93
C TYR A 402 -0.42 2.67 10.20
N GLN A 403 -0.43 3.95 10.59
CA GLN A 403 0.75 4.67 11.02
C GLN A 403 0.42 5.48 12.27
N VAL A 404 1.32 5.45 13.27
CA VAL A 404 1.15 6.15 14.54
C VAL A 404 2.42 6.90 14.93
N HIS A 405 2.27 8.10 15.47
CA HIS A 405 3.36 8.90 16.00
C HIS A 405 3.44 8.75 17.53
N SER A 406 4.63 8.96 18.09
CA SER A 406 4.78 8.91 19.54
C SER A 406 5.94 9.74 20.05
N TYR A 407 5.60 10.67 20.94
CA TYR A 407 6.53 11.52 21.67
C TYR A 407 6.21 11.44 23.16
N ALA A 408 7.23 11.32 24.00
CA ALA A 408 7.09 11.36 25.44
C ALA A 408 6.80 12.79 25.91
N TRP A 409 5.97 12.92 26.94
CA TRP A 409 5.72 14.18 27.62
C TRP A 409 6.41 14.17 28.98
N GLN A 410 7.18 15.21 29.29
CA GLN A 410 7.96 15.30 30.55
C GLN A 410 8.82 14.05 30.80
N GLY A 411 9.44 13.50 29.75
CA GLY A 411 10.29 12.31 29.83
C GLY A 411 9.53 10.98 29.98
N HIS A 412 8.20 10.97 29.87
CA HIS A 412 7.40 9.76 29.99
C HIS A 412 6.42 9.58 28.83
N PHE A 413 6.47 8.41 28.20
CA PHE A 413 5.44 8.04 27.23
C PHE A 413 4.06 7.88 27.90
N GLY A 414 3.01 8.25 27.19
CA GLY A 414 1.63 7.96 27.57
C GLY A 414 1.29 6.47 27.52
N SER A 415 0.16 6.09 28.10
CA SER A 415 -0.36 4.71 28.05
C SER A 415 -0.70 4.21 26.64
N ASP A 416 -0.96 5.15 25.74
CA ASP A 416 -1.27 4.97 24.32
C ASP A 416 -0.02 4.78 23.46
N SER A 417 1.17 5.00 24.00
CA SER A 417 2.40 4.96 23.20
C SER A 417 2.72 3.53 22.73
N PRO A 418 3.11 3.34 21.45
CA PRO A 418 3.63 2.07 20.97
C PRO A 418 4.84 1.59 21.78
N PHE A 419 5.68 2.48 22.29
CA PHE A 419 6.89 2.13 23.06
C PHE A 419 6.62 1.68 24.50
N LYS A 420 5.36 1.73 24.98
CA LYS A 420 4.99 1.27 26.33
C LYS A 420 4.21 -0.03 26.38
N ILE A 421 3.93 -0.66 25.24
CA ILE A 421 3.18 -1.92 25.16
C ILE A 421 3.80 -2.99 26.08
N LEU A 422 5.13 -3.17 26.05
CA LEU A 422 5.80 -4.17 26.91
C LEU A 422 5.81 -3.83 28.41
N LEU A 423 5.90 -2.55 28.80
CA LEU A 423 5.93 -2.15 30.21
C LEU A 423 4.62 -2.47 30.94
N LYS A 424 3.53 -2.63 30.19
CA LYS A 424 2.23 -3.06 30.70
C LYS A 424 1.97 -4.57 30.54
N LYS A 425 2.98 -5.35 30.11
CA LYS A 425 2.85 -6.76 29.71
C LYS A 425 1.90 -6.98 28.53
N HIS A 426 1.63 -5.95 27.72
CA HIS A 426 0.89 -6.11 26.48
C HIS A 426 1.81 -6.56 25.35
N LYS A 427 1.25 -7.23 24.36
CA LYS A 427 1.90 -7.58 23.08
C LYS A 427 1.32 -6.73 21.96
N PHE A 428 2.03 -6.64 20.84
CA PHE A 428 1.51 -5.99 19.63
C PHE A 428 0.12 -6.49 19.22
N SER A 429 -0.13 -7.80 19.38
CA SER A 429 -1.42 -8.43 19.12
C SER A 429 -2.57 -7.82 19.92
N ASP A 430 -2.29 -7.23 21.07
CA ASP A 430 -3.30 -6.66 21.96
C ASP A 430 -3.87 -5.34 21.43
N LEU A 431 -3.25 -4.75 20.40
CA LEU A 431 -3.79 -3.61 19.66
C LEU A 431 -4.98 -4.02 18.75
N GLY A 432 -5.17 -5.32 18.48
CA GLY A 432 -6.28 -5.83 17.67
C GLY A 432 -6.28 -5.40 16.21
N LEU A 433 -5.11 -5.06 15.65
CA LEU A 433 -5.01 -4.53 14.28
C LEU A 433 -4.91 -5.64 13.23
N ASN A 434 -5.60 -5.43 12.10
CA ASN A 434 -5.66 -6.33 10.95
C ASN A 434 -4.83 -5.84 9.75
N LYS A 435 -3.99 -4.82 9.95
CA LYS A 435 -3.08 -4.28 8.95
C LYS A 435 -1.70 -4.05 9.60
N PRO A 436 -0.61 -3.94 8.82
CA PRO A 436 0.68 -3.54 9.37
C PRO A 436 0.58 -2.18 10.09
N LEU A 437 1.40 -1.96 11.12
CA LEU A 437 1.50 -0.69 11.83
C LEU A 437 2.94 -0.17 11.76
N VAL A 438 3.13 1.04 11.26
CA VAL A 438 4.41 1.76 11.26
C VAL A 438 4.42 2.79 12.40
N ILE A 439 5.51 2.86 13.17
CA ILE A 439 5.73 4.00 14.06
C ILE A 439 6.30 5.13 13.19
N GLY A 440 5.41 6.00 12.73
CA GLY A 440 5.67 6.99 11.67
C GLY A 440 6.52 8.16 12.10
N GLU A 441 6.53 8.48 13.40
CA GLU A 441 7.37 9.53 13.96
C GLU A 441 7.72 9.24 15.43
N TYR A 442 8.99 9.46 15.77
CA TYR A 442 9.54 9.43 17.13
C TYR A 442 10.94 10.05 17.14
N ARG A 443 11.44 10.52 18.29
CA ARG A 443 12.83 11.00 18.42
C ARG A 443 13.39 10.76 19.81
N GLU A 444 14.71 10.56 19.90
CA GLU A 444 15.39 10.27 21.17
C GLU A 444 15.15 11.32 22.25
N LYS A 445 15.15 12.61 21.89
CA LYS A 445 14.89 13.71 22.84
C LYS A 445 13.56 13.54 23.58
N ASP A 446 12.55 12.99 22.89
CA ASP A 446 11.23 12.70 23.44
C ASP A 446 11.01 11.17 23.49
N GLY A 447 12.08 10.40 23.67
CA GLY A 447 12.10 8.94 23.65
C GLY A 447 11.76 8.29 24.97
N GLY A 448 11.28 9.05 25.96
CA GLY A 448 10.95 8.53 27.29
C GLY A 448 12.14 7.89 28.02
N GLY A 449 13.36 8.38 27.76
CA GLY A 449 14.61 7.81 28.28
C GLY A 449 15.24 6.71 27.40
N MET A 450 14.59 6.31 26.30
CA MET A 450 15.15 5.38 25.33
C MET A 450 16.09 6.12 24.36
N SER A 451 17.28 5.56 24.14
CA SER A 451 18.17 5.97 23.05
C SER A 451 17.56 5.70 21.68
N ILE A 452 18.05 6.35 20.64
CA ILE A 452 17.60 6.11 19.26
C ILE A 452 17.73 4.64 18.85
N ASN A 453 18.81 3.97 19.26
CA ASN A 453 19.02 2.55 18.97
C ASN A 453 17.91 1.69 19.59
N GLN A 454 17.57 1.96 20.86
CA GLN A 454 16.49 1.25 21.55
C GLN A 454 15.13 1.50 20.90
N LEU A 455 14.87 2.70 20.34
CA LEU A 455 13.61 3.00 19.66
C LEU A 455 13.48 2.20 18.34
N TYR A 456 14.52 2.15 17.51
CA TYR A 456 14.52 1.32 16.29
C TYR A 456 14.46 -0.18 16.61
N ASP A 457 15.24 -0.65 17.57
CA ASP A 457 15.26 -2.05 17.99
C ASP A 457 13.90 -2.49 18.55
N TYR A 458 13.29 -1.66 19.39
CA TYR A 458 11.96 -1.93 19.93
C TYR A 458 10.94 -2.06 18.82
N ALA A 459 10.91 -1.14 17.86
CA ALA A 459 9.98 -1.20 16.74
C ALA A 459 10.15 -2.52 15.96
N TYR A 460 11.39 -2.92 15.67
CA TYR A 460 11.68 -4.17 14.94
C TYR A 460 11.25 -5.43 15.70
N ASN A 461 11.54 -5.49 17.00
CA ASN A 461 11.36 -6.68 17.82
C ASN A 461 9.92 -6.87 18.33
N ASN A 462 9.08 -5.83 18.26
CA ASN A 462 7.75 -5.82 18.88
C ASN A 462 6.60 -5.75 17.87
N GLY A 463 6.74 -6.40 16.72
CA GLY A 463 5.62 -6.65 15.80
C GLY A 463 5.23 -5.48 14.88
N TYR A 464 5.85 -4.31 15.04
CA TYR A 464 5.68 -3.20 14.10
C TYR A 464 6.31 -3.53 12.74
N ALA A 465 5.78 -2.90 11.70
CA ALA A 465 6.20 -3.11 10.32
C ALA A 465 7.23 -2.08 9.84
N GLY A 466 7.47 -1.04 10.64
CA GLY A 466 8.46 -0.01 10.35
C GLY A 466 8.61 1.01 11.48
N GLY A 467 9.65 1.82 11.37
CA GLY A 467 9.94 2.94 12.25
C GLY A 467 10.64 4.07 11.50
N TRP A 468 10.08 5.28 11.57
CA TRP A 468 10.64 6.47 10.95
C TRP A 468 10.98 7.54 12.00
N GLY A 469 12.27 7.77 12.22
CA GLY A 469 12.70 8.78 13.19
C GLY A 469 12.47 10.21 12.70
N TRP A 470 12.09 11.10 13.61
CA TRP A 470 11.82 12.52 13.38
C TRP A 470 12.98 13.41 13.87
N SER A 471 13.45 14.39 13.11
CA SER A 471 13.47 14.46 11.65
C SER A 471 14.86 14.91 11.23
N GLN A 472 15.17 14.79 9.93
CA GLN A 472 16.42 15.31 9.39
C GLN A 472 16.55 16.83 9.54
N THR A 473 15.45 17.57 9.37
CA THR A 473 15.41 19.04 9.40
C THR A 473 15.59 19.62 10.79
N ASP A 474 15.29 18.86 11.85
CA ASP A 474 15.50 19.26 13.25
C ASP A 474 16.99 19.13 13.69
N GLY A 475 17.91 18.93 12.74
CA GLY A 475 19.35 18.79 13.01
C GLY A 475 19.78 17.41 13.54
N ASN A 476 18.88 16.43 13.54
CA ASN A 476 19.10 15.14 14.22
C ASN A 476 19.68 14.03 13.32
N MET A 477 20.09 14.34 12.07
CA MET A 477 20.45 13.32 11.08
C MET A 477 21.53 12.35 11.57
N ALA A 478 22.59 12.85 12.21
CA ALA A 478 23.66 11.99 12.76
C ALA A 478 23.13 10.99 13.80
N ASN A 479 22.13 11.37 14.60
CA ASN A 479 21.51 10.46 15.55
C ASN A 479 20.61 9.43 14.87
N LEU A 480 19.82 9.87 13.87
CA LEU A 480 18.96 8.98 13.08
C LEU A 480 19.78 7.93 12.32
N MET A 481 20.95 8.31 11.79
CA MET A 481 21.89 7.38 11.16
C MET A 481 22.35 6.28 12.13
N LYS A 482 22.60 6.58 13.41
CA LYS A 482 22.95 5.56 14.42
C LYS A 482 21.84 4.54 14.60
N GLY A 483 20.58 5.01 14.69
CA GLY A 483 19.40 4.14 14.80
C GLY A 483 19.25 3.19 13.61
N MET A 484 19.35 3.71 12.38
CA MET A 484 19.31 2.87 11.17
C MET A 484 20.50 1.88 11.13
N GLN A 485 21.70 2.34 11.49
CA GLN A 485 22.91 1.49 11.52
C GLN A 485 22.79 0.35 12.53
N HIS A 486 22.07 0.56 13.64
CA HIS A 486 21.85 -0.44 14.66
C HIS A 486 21.08 -1.65 14.13
N VAL A 487 20.05 -1.42 13.30
CA VAL A 487 19.17 -2.48 12.75
C VAL A 487 19.53 -2.90 11.33
N LYS A 488 20.56 -2.32 10.70
CA LYS A 488 20.88 -2.48 9.26
C LYS A 488 20.99 -3.92 8.76
N ASN A 489 21.46 -4.84 9.61
CA ASN A 489 21.71 -6.24 9.27
C ASN A 489 20.60 -7.19 9.75
N TYR A 490 19.51 -6.64 10.30
CA TYR A 490 18.42 -7.45 10.81
C TYR A 490 17.63 -8.08 9.65
N HIS A 491 17.31 -9.37 9.80
CA HIS A 491 16.70 -10.20 8.75
C HIS A 491 15.80 -11.32 9.29
N ASN A 492 15.46 -11.28 10.58
CA ASN A 492 14.64 -12.30 11.23
C ASN A 492 13.18 -12.21 10.73
N GLN A 493 12.77 -13.18 9.91
CA GLN A 493 11.43 -13.25 9.32
C GLN A 493 10.31 -13.51 10.35
N ALA A 494 10.64 -14.04 11.54
CA ALA A 494 9.69 -14.19 12.64
C ALA A 494 9.46 -12.88 13.42
N GLN A 495 10.40 -11.93 13.34
CA GLN A 495 10.30 -10.57 13.88
C GLN A 495 10.08 -9.58 12.73
N GLY A 496 10.67 -8.38 12.72
CA GLY A 496 10.40 -7.36 11.71
C GLY A 496 10.64 -7.77 10.25
N GLY A 497 11.47 -8.79 9.97
CA GLY A 497 11.85 -9.19 8.62
C GLY A 497 13.18 -8.58 8.16
N THR A 498 13.37 -8.47 6.85
CA THR A 498 14.61 -7.95 6.26
C THR A 498 14.62 -6.42 6.22
N VAL A 499 15.69 -5.82 6.74
CA VAL A 499 15.90 -4.36 6.65
C VAL A 499 16.65 -3.99 5.37
N LYS A 500 17.77 -4.65 5.07
CA LYS A 500 18.58 -4.34 3.88
C LYS A 500 17.93 -4.90 2.61
N ILE A 501 17.53 -4.01 1.70
CA ILE A 501 16.84 -4.35 0.44
C ILE A 501 17.56 -3.78 -0.78
N SER A 502 17.09 -4.15 -1.98
CA SER A 502 17.54 -3.58 -3.26
C SER A 502 16.35 -3.39 -4.18
N ILE A 503 16.12 -2.16 -4.65
CA ILE A 503 14.86 -1.71 -5.31
C ILE A 503 14.97 -1.70 -6.84
#